data_AF-A0A149VFG7-F1
#
_entry.id   AF-A0A149VFG7-F1
#
_cell.length_a   1.000
_cell.length_b   1.000
_cell.length_c   1.000
_cell.angle_alpha   90.00
_cell.angle_beta   90.00
_cell.angle_gamma   90.00
#
_symmetry.space_group_name_H-M   'P 1'
#
loop_
_entity.id
_entity.type
_entity.pdbx_description
1 polymer ?
#
loop_
_entity_poly.entity_id
_entity_poly.type
_entity_poly.pdbx_seq_one_letter_code
_entity_poly.pdbx_strand_id
1 'polypeptide(L)'
;MALEKFLPLASASGRTVFTLDSVLTLHREVMKHDTSYIGTPGALRTTVVWIGGSRHNIAYSTYNPPPPDRVPQCLQNTQDYMAGNGMQMMTQSLITRIAIAHAHFEAVHPFTDGNGRVGRLLIPMMLAAEKEPPLYLSSYIEAYKQDYYDALKQAQQKLNWLPLIAFMSQAIIGTVQEFKSVRKATETLKVDWLSRRSYRKNSAALRALDVLIDCPVITATRLGKILDISAPATKTALEQLQAACILVERTGYARNRIFSAPEVMAIINRPFGER
;
A
#
# COMPACT_ATOMS: atom_id res chain seq x y z
N MET A 1 -1.76 10.66 1.04
CA MET A 1 -2.17 9.47 0.24
C MET A 1 -3.32 8.78 0.95
N ALA A 2 -4.34 8.24 0.26
CA ALA A 2 -5.61 7.75 0.86
C ALA A 2 -5.46 7.06 2.24
N LEU A 3 -4.49 6.16 2.38
CA LEU A 3 -4.22 5.41 3.61
C LEU A 3 -3.79 6.25 4.82
N GLU A 4 -3.09 7.37 4.64
CA GLU A 4 -2.76 8.29 5.74
C GLU A 4 -4.02 8.85 6.39
N LYS A 5 -5.13 8.92 5.64
CA LYS A 5 -6.44 9.29 6.14
C LYS A 5 -7.21 8.09 6.69
N PHE A 6 -7.18 6.95 6.00
CA PHE A 6 -8.02 5.80 6.34
C PHE A 6 -7.46 4.88 7.43
N LEU A 7 -6.14 4.75 7.59
CA LEU A 7 -5.57 3.90 8.65
C LEU A 7 -5.80 4.46 10.05
N PRO A 8 -5.60 5.76 10.32
CA PRO A 8 -5.97 6.32 11.62
C PRO A 8 -7.47 6.18 11.91
N LEU A 9 -8.31 6.38 10.89
CA LEU A 9 -9.76 6.21 11.01
C LEU A 9 -10.13 4.75 11.33
N ALA A 10 -9.56 3.79 10.60
CA ALA A 10 -9.79 2.37 10.85
C ALA A 10 -9.33 1.97 12.26
N SER A 11 -8.16 2.45 12.69
CA SER A 11 -7.69 2.25 14.06
C SER A 11 -8.65 2.86 15.08
N ALA A 12 -9.11 4.10 14.89
CA ALA A 12 -9.98 4.79 15.85
C ALA A 12 -11.39 4.19 15.94
N SER A 13 -12.04 3.98 14.79
CA SER A 13 -13.42 3.49 14.67
C SER A 13 -13.54 1.97 14.74
N GLY A 14 -12.42 1.25 14.68
CA GLY A 14 -12.41 -0.20 14.59
C GLY A 14 -13.23 -0.70 13.40
N ARG A 15 -13.98 -1.77 13.61
CA ARG A 15 -14.77 -2.42 12.56
C ARG A 15 -15.92 -1.58 11.99
N THR A 16 -16.38 -0.57 12.72
CA THR A 16 -17.47 0.32 12.25
C THR A 16 -17.04 1.22 11.09
N VAL A 17 -15.75 1.24 10.75
CA VAL A 17 -15.22 1.96 9.58
C VAL A 17 -15.72 1.39 8.25
N PHE A 18 -16.12 0.12 8.20
CA PHE A 18 -16.49 -0.55 6.95
C PHE A 18 -17.94 -0.26 6.54
N THR A 19 -18.15 0.94 5.99
CA THR A 19 -19.44 1.40 5.45
C THR A 19 -19.36 1.65 3.95
N LEU A 20 -20.53 1.81 3.30
CA LEU A 20 -20.59 2.23 1.90
C LEU A 20 -19.84 3.54 1.66
N ASP A 21 -20.07 4.55 2.48
CA ASP A 21 -19.39 5.84 2.35
C ASP A 21 -17.86 5.71 2.45
N SER A 22 -17.35 4.90 3.39
CA SER A 22 -15.91 4.66 3.51
C SER A 22 -15.33 4.02 2.25
N VAL A 23 -16.02 3.03 1.67
CA VAL A 23 -15.55 2.35 0.45
C VAL A 23 -15.61 3.28 -0.77
N LEU A 24 -16.68 4.07 -0.92
CA LEU A 24 -16.80 5.05 -2.00
C LEU A 24 -15.76 6.17 -1.88
N THR A 25 -15.52 6.66 -0.67
CA THR A 25 -14.51 7.69 -0.40
C THR A 25 -13.11 7.14 -0.61
N LEU A 26 -12.82 5.90 -0.18
CA LEU A 26 -11.55 5.24 -0.44
C LEU A 26 -11.29 5.13 -1.95
N HIS A 27 -12.28 4.64 -2.71
CA HIS A 27 -12.16 4.58 -4.16
C HIS A 27 -11.93 5.96 -4.79
N ARG A 28 -12.67 6.99 -4.35
CA ARG A 28 -12.46 8.37 -4.82
C ARG A 28 -11.02 8.83 -4.59
N GLU A 29 -10.48 8.62 -3.39
CA GLU A 29 -9.12 9.01 -3.05
C GLU A 29 -8.04 8.26 -3.83
N VAL A 30 -8.31 7.00 -4.20
CA VAL A 30 -7.42 6.18 -5.04
C VAL A 30 -7.45 6.65 -6.50
N MET A 31 -8.62 7.01 -7.01
CA MET A 31 -8.81 7.30 -8.44
C MET A 31 -8.73 8.78 -8.81
N LYS A 32 -8.79 9.72 -7.86
CA LYS A 32 -8.89 11.18 -8.12
C LYS A 32 -7.76 11.80 -8.95
N HIS A 33 -6.60 11.15 -9.03
CA HIS A 33 -5.44 11.63 -9.80
C HIS A 33 -5.09 10.73 -10.99
N ASP A 34 -5.93 9.72 -11.27
CA ASP A 34 -5.76 8.83 -12.41
C ASP A 34 -6.41 9.47 -13.64
N THR A 35 -5.59 10.02 -14.54
CA THR A 35 -6.06 10.67 -15.77
C THR A 35 -6.65 9.71 -16.79
N SER A 36 -6.43 8.40 -16.61
CA SER A 36 -6.97 7.35 -17.48
C SER A 36 -8.31 6.80 -17.01
N TYR A 37 -8.77 7.19 -15.81
CA TYR A 37 -10.01 6.68 -15.24
C TYR A 37 -11.24 7.18 -16.00
N ILE A 38 -12.12 6.24 -16.34
CA ILE A 38 -13.37 6.52 -17.04
C ILE A 38 -14.53 6.31 -16.06
N GLY A 39 -15.29 7.39 -15.82
CA GLY A 39 -16.44 7.44 -14.92
C GLY A 39 -16.23 8.41 -13.75
N THR A 40 -17.06 8.28 -12.71
CA THR A 40 -17.01 9.15 -11.53
C THR A 40 -16.29 8.44 -10.37
N PRO A 41 -15.13 8.94 -9.90
CA PRO A 41 -14.45 8.37 -8.74
C PRO A 41 -15.35 8.33 -7.50
N GLY A 42 -15.58 7.12 -6.98
CA GLY A 42 -16.37 6.90 -5.76
C GLY A 42 -17.86 6.75 -6.05
N ALA A 43 -18.23 6.38 -7.28
CA ALA A 43 -19.57 5.95 -7.64
C ALA A 43 -19.55 4.46 -8.01
N LEU A 44 -20.58 3.72 -7.60
CA LEU A 44 -20.78 2.33 -8.03
C LEU A 44 -21.01 2.29 -9.55
N ARG A 45 -20.59 1.20 -10.20
CA ARG A 45 -20.83 1.02 -11.63
C ARG A 45 -22.31 0.84 -11.93
N THR A 46 -22.74 1.38 -13.06
CA THR A 46 -24.09 1.19 -13.64
C THR A 46 -24.08 0.28 -14.85
N THR A 47 -22.89 -0.23 -15.23
CA THR A 47 -22.68 -1.09 -16.40
C THR A 47 -22.14 -2.45 -16.00
N VAL A 48 -22.33 -3.43 -16.88
CA VAL A 48 -21.71 -4.75 -16.76
C VAL A 48 -20.20 -4.62 -16.96
N VAL A 49 -19.44 -5.36 -16.16
CA VAL A 49 -17.98 -5.49 -16.22
C VAL A 49 -17.65 -6.98 -16.10
N TRP A 50 -16.43 -7.37 -16.47
CA TRP A 50 -15.94 -8.74 -16.37
C TRP A 50 -14.46 -8.75 -15.97
N ILE A 51 -14.01 -9.85 -15.37
CA ILE A 51 -12.64 -10.04 -14.91
C ILE A 51 -11.95 -11.08 -15.80
N GLY A 52 -10.77 -10.74 -16.31
CA GLY A 52 -9.99 -11.58 -17.22
C GLY A 52 -10.55 -11.59 -18.65
N GLY A 53 -9.87 -12.32 -19.54
CA GLY A 53 -10.17 -12.32 -20.98
C GLY A 53 -9.64 -11.10 -21.73
N SER A 54 -9.97 -11.00 -23.02
CA SER A 54 -9.65 -9.80 -23.81
C SER A 54 -10.59 -8.64 -23.45
N ARG A 55 -10.10 -7.40 -23.52
CA ARG A 55 -10.82 -6.16 -23.17
C ARG A 55 -12.17 -5.97 -23.88
N HIS A 56 -12.50 -6.77 -24.90
CA HIS A 56 -13.65 -6.54 -25.78
C HIS A 56 -14.62 -7.72 -25.87
N ASN A 57 -14.39 -8.82 -25.15
CA ASN A 57 -15.27 -9.97 -25.26
C ASN A 57 -15.46 -10.73 -23.95
N ILE A 58 -16.65 -10.54 -23.37
CA ILE A 58 -17.12 -11.25 -22.17
C ILE A 58 -17.14 -12.78 -22.35
N ALA A 59 -17.23 -13.30 -23.57
CA ALA A 59 -17.21 -14.75 -23.83
C ALA A 59 -15.91 -15.44 -23.37
N TYR A 60 -14.84 -14.67 -23.19
CA TYR A 60 -13.55 -15.17 -22.67
C TYR A 60 -13.26 -14.69 -21.24
N SER A 61 -14.25 -14.16 -20.52
CA SER A 61 -14.09 -13.74 -19.13
C SER A 61 -13.72 -14.91 -18.24
N THR A 62 -12.81 -14.70 -17.29
CA THR A 62 -12.54 -15.67 -16.23
C THR A 62 -13.63 -15.65 -15.17
N TYR A 63 -14.18 -14.47 -14.87
CA TYR A 63 -15.22 -14.30 -13.86
C TYR A 63 -16.16 -13.14 -14.23
N ASN A 64 -17.46 -13.34 -14.02
CA ASN A 64 -18.51 -12.35 -14.26
C ASN A 64 -19.12 -11.90 -12.92
N PRO A 65 -18.81 -10.67 -12.47
CA PRO A 65 -19.40 -10.07 -11.28
C PRO A 65 -20.93 -9.94 -11.37
N PRO A 66 -21.62 -9.68 -10.24
CA PRO A 66 -23.06 -9.46 -10.22
C PRO A 66 -23.53 -8.36 -11.20
N PRO A 67 -24.78 -8.40 -11.70
CA PRO A 67 -25.30 -7.29 -12.47
C PRO A 67 -25.36 -5.99 -11.63
N PRO A 68 -25.31 -4.79 -12.26
CA PRO A 68 -25.16 -3.51 -11.54
C PRO A 68 -26.22 -3.26 -10.46
N ASP A 69 -27.47 -3.67 -10.70
CA ASP A 69 -28.59 -3.56 -9.77
C ASP A 69 -28.39 -4.36 -8.47
N ARG A 70 -27.58 -5.44 -8.52
CA ARG A 70 -27.26 -6.26 -7.34
C ARG A 70 -26.00 -5.83 -6.60
N VAL A 71 -25.17 -4.96 -7.19
CA VAL A 71 -23.92 -4.50 -6.59
C VAL A 71 -24.12 -3.90 -5.20
N PRO A 72 -25.10 -2.99 -4.95
CA PRO A 72 -25.30 -2.40 -3.63
C PRO A 72 -25.52 -3.45 -2.54
N GLN A 73 -26.40 -4.43 -2.79
CA GLN A 73 -26.70 -5.48 -1.81
C GLN A 73 -25.51 -6.42 -1.58
N CYS A 74 -24.81 -6.83 -2.64
CA CYS A 74 -23.65 -7.70 -2.50
C CYS A 74 -22.48 -6.99 -1.77
N LEU A 75 -22.30 -5.70 -2.03
CA LEU A 75 -21.30 -4.89 -1.33
C LEU A 75 -21.66 -4.71 0.15
N GLN A 76 -22.94 -4.48 0.46
CA GLN A 76 -23.43 -4.40 1.85
C GLN A 76 -23.12 -5.70 2.61
N ASN A 77 -23.40 -6.87 2.03
CA ASN A 77 -23.08 -8.16 2.65
C ASN A 77 -21.55 -8.31 2.92
N THR A 78 -20.72 -7.78 2.02
CA THR A 78 -19.26 -7.77 2.20
C THR A 78 -18.84 -6.87 3.36
N GLN A 79 -19.47 -5.69 3.48
CA GLN A 79 -19.23 -4.74 4.56
C GLN A 79 -19.68 -5.29 5.92
N ASP A 80 -20.85 -5.92 5.98
CA ASP A 80 -21.34 -6.55 7.21
C ASP A 80 -20.41 -7.66 7.70
N TYR A 81 -19.84 -8.43 6.77
CA TYR A 81 -18.82 -9.43 7.09
C TYR A 81 -17.52 -8.80 7.61
N MET A 82 -17.05 -7.72 6.98
CA MET A 82 -15.87 -6.96 7.46
C MET A 82 -16.12 -6.32 8.84
N ALA A 83 -17.32 -5.79 9.06
CA ALA A 83 -17.75 -5.17 10.31
C ALA A 83 -17.91 -6.21 11.45
N GLY A 84 -18.07 -7.49 11.11
CA GLY A 84 -18.31 -8.55 12.09
C GLY A 84 -19.73 -8.55 12.63
N ASN A 85 -20.71 -8.10 11.82
CA ASN A 85 -22.13 -7.98 12.20
C ASN A 85 -22.85 -9.36 12.31
N GLY A 86 -22.15 -10.42 12.72
CA GLY A 86 -22.68 -11.78 12.87
C GLY A 86 -21.77 -12.72 13.64
N MET A 87 -22.09 -14.03 13.65
CA MET A 87 -21.37 -15.05 14.44
C MET A 87 -19.96 -15.38 13.92
N GLN A 88 -19.54 -14.83 12.78
CA GLN A 88 -18.28 -15.17 12.10
C GLN A 88 -17.05 -14.82 12.95
N MET A 89 -17.18 -13.86 13.86
CA MET A 89 -16.13 -13.47 14.79
C MET A 89 -15.73 -14.54 15.81
N MET A 90 -16.67 -15.39 16.24
CA MET A 90 -16.39 -16.37 17.30
C MET A 90 -15.58 -17.56 16.80
N THR A 91 -15.47 -17.73 15.48
CA THR A 91 -15.03 -18.98 14.87
C THR A 91 -13.89 -18.82 13.86
N GLN A 92 -13.53 -17.59 13.47
CA GLN A 92 -12.57 -17.34 12.40
C GLN A 92 -11.41 -16.45 12.87
N SER A 93 -10.19 -16.83 12.49
CA SER A 93 -9.02 -15.96 12.65
C SER A 93 -9.14 -14.70 11.79
N LEU A 94 -8.40 -13.64 12.16
CA LEU A 94 -8.36 -12.41 11.37
C LEU A 94 -7.86 -12.66 9.93
N ILE A 95 -6.88 -13.54 9.75
CA ILE A 95 -6.34 -13.87 8.42
C ILE A 95 -7.42 -14.53 7.56
N THR A 96 -8.20 -15.45 8.13
CA THR A 96 -9.34 -16.07 7.43
C THR A 96 -10.37 -15.03 7.03
N ARG A 97 -10.71 -14.10 7.93
CA ARG A 97 -11.63 -13.00 7.63
C ARG A 97 -11.12 -12.08 6.53
N ILE A 98 -9.84 -11.72 6.55
CA ILE A 98 -9.22 -10.92 5.49
C ILE A 98 -9.31 -11.64 4.14
N ALA A 99 -8.97 -12.93 4.09
CA ALA A 99 -9.02 -13.71 2.86
C ALA A 99 -10.44 -13.76 2.26
N ILE A 100 -11.44 -14.08 3.08
CA ILE A 100 -12.85 -14.17 2.64
C ILE A 100 -13.37 -12.79 2.23
N ALA A 101 -13.15 -11.76 3.05
CA ALA A 101 -13.61 -10.41 2.79
C ALA A 101 -12.99 -9.84 1.49
N HIS A 102 -11.70 -10.09 1.26
CA HIS A 102 -11.01 -9.70 0.04
C HIS A 102 -11.59 -10.43 -1.18
N ALA A 103 -11.79 -11.74 -1.10
CA ALA A 103 -12.40 -12.51 -2.19
C ALA A 103 -13.83 -12.05 -2.52
N HIS A 104 -14.64 -11.75 -1.49
CA HIS A 104 -15.98 -11.20 -1.67
C HIS A 104 -15.93 -9.84 -2.37
N PHE A 105 -15.08 -8.91 -1.89
CA PHE A 105 -14.95 -7.59 -2.51
C PHE A 105 -14.55 -7.68 -3.99
N GLU A 106 -13.53 -8.48 -4.32
CA GLU A 106 -13.09 -8.69 -5.69
C GLU A 106 -14.19 -9.34 -6.57
N ALA A 107 -15.01 -10.23 -6.00
CA ALA A 107 -16.13 -10.88 -6.67
C ALA A 107 -17.30 -9.91 -6.94
N VAL A 108 -17.62 -9.03 -6.00
CA VAL A 108 -18.65 -7.98 -6.20
C VAL A 108 -18.23 -7.01 -7.30
N HIS A 109 -16.94 -6.66 -7.32
CA HIS A 109 -16.33 -5.77 -8.31
C HIS A 109 -17.15 -4.48 -8.51
N PRO A 110 -17.33 -3.66 -7.45
CA PRO A 110 -18.37 -2.62 -7.41
C PRO A 110 -18.11 -1.41 -8.33
N PHE A 111 -16.90 -1.23 -8.82
CA PHE A 111 -16.49 -0.06 -9.62
C PHE A 111 -16.19 -0.45 -11.08
N THR A 112 -16.15 0.55 -11.98
CA THR A 112 -15.78 0.33 -13.39
C THR A 112 -14.29 0.02 -13.56
N ASP A 113 -13.45 0.55 -12.68
CA ASP A 113 -12.02 0.26 -12.57
C ASP A 113 -11.59 0.53 -11.10
N GLY A 114 -10.36 0.18 -10.72
CA GLY A 114 -9.82 0.47 -9.40
C GLY A 114 -10.15 -0.57 -8.34
N ASN A 115 -10.96 -1.59 -8.66
CA ASN A 115 -11.39 -2.65 -7.74
C ASN A 115 -10.19 -3.33 -7.06
N GLY A 116 -9.23 -3.87 -7.82
CA GLY A 116 -8.05 -4.51 -7.23
C GLY A 116 -7.21 -3.58 -6.34
N ARG A 117 -7.15 -2.28 -6.65
CA ARG A 117 -6.45 -1.28 -5.81
C ARG A 117 -7.21 -1.10 -4.50
N VAL A 118 -8.52 -0.87 -4.54
CA VAL A 118 -9.35 -0.70 -3.34
C VAL A 118 -9.37 -1.98 -2.50
N GLY A 119 -9.55 -3.14 -3.12
CA GLY A 119 -9.59 -4.44 -2.43
C GLY A 119 -8.29 -4.76 -1.67
N ARG A 120 -7.14 -4.41 -2.23
CA ARG A 120 -5.84 -4.53 -1.54
C ARG A 120 -5.65 -3.50 -0.42
N LEU A 121 -6.28 -2.32 -0.51
CA LEU A 121 -6.23 -1.29 0.53
C LEU A 121 -7.16 -1.58 1.71
N LEU A 122 -8.22 -2.37 1.50
CA LEU A 122 -9.07 -2.84 2.58
C LEU A 122 -8.34 -3.81 3.52
N ILE A 123 -7.34 -4.56 3.05
CA ILE A 123 -6.53 -5.48 3.88
C ILE A 123 -5.83 -4.76 5.05
N PRO A 124 -4.98 -3.74 4.83
CA PRO A 124 -4.34 -3.01 5.93
C PRO A 124 -5.35 -2.24 6.79
N MET A 125 -6.50 -1.82 6.23
CA MET A 125 -7.58 -1.25 7.04
C MET A 125 -8.20 -2.28 7.99
N MET A 126 -8.41 -3.52 7.56
CA MET A 126 -8.90 -4.61 8.42
C MET A 126 -7.92 -4.94 9.55
N LEU A 127 -6.61 -4.95 9.25
CA LEU A 127 -5.57 -5.10 10.28
C LEU A 127 -5.63 -3.95 11.29
N ALA A 128 -5.65 -2.70 10.83
CA ALA A 128 -5.71 -1.53 11.70
C ALA A 128 -6.99 -1.49 12.56
N ALA A 129 -8.13 -1.91 12.02
CA ALA A 129 -9.40 -1.99 12.73
C ALA A 129 -9.37 -2.98 13.91
N GLU A 130 -8.49 -3.96 13.86
CA GLU A 130 -8.25 -4.96 14.92
C GLU A 130 -7.04 -4.62 15.79
N LYS A 131 -6.48 -3.41 15.65
CA LYS A 131 -5.28 -2.95 16.37
C LYS A 131 -4.00 -3.71 16.01
N GLU A 132 -4.00 -4.43 14.90
CA GLU A 132 -2.80 -5.04 14.34
C GLU A 132 -2.04 -4.06 13.44
N PRO A 133 -0.71 -4.20 13.30
CA PRO A 133 0.08 -3.41 12.37
C PRO A 133 -0.46 -3.51 10.93
N PRO A 134 -0.75 -2.38 10.25
CA PRO A 134 -1.23 -2.42 8.88
C PRO A 134 -0.12 -2.89 7.92
N LEU A 135 -0.36 -4.00 7.23
CA LEU A 135 0.58 -4.57 6.26
C LEU A 135 0.08 -4.39 4.82
N TYR A 136 0.98 -3.92 3.96
CA TYR A 136 0.72 -3.80 2.52
C TYR A 136 1.23 -5.02 1.78
N LEU A 137 0.32 -5.91 1.42
CA LEU A 137 0.67 -7.19 0.78
C LEU A 137 0.91 -7.06 -0.73
N SER A 138 0.78 -5.87 -1.31
CA SER A 138 0.81 -5.68 -2.77
C SER A 138 2.10 -6.16 -3.42
N SER A 139 3.27 -5.93 -2.81
CA SER A 139 4.55 -6.38 -3.38
C SER A 139 4.68 -7.91 -3.39
N TYR A 140 4.17 -8.58 -2.35
CA TYR A 140 4.10 -10.04 -2.31
C TYR A 140 3.11 -10.56 -3.37
N ILE A 141 1.90 -9.97 -3.42
CA ILE A 141 0.88 -10.35 -4.39
C ILE A 141 1.40 -10.19 -5.82
N GLU A 142 2.15 -9.14 -6.13
CA GLU A 142 2.74 -8.95 -7.46
C GLU A 142 3.78 -10.02 -7.79
N ALA A 143 4.67 -10.34 -6.84
CA ALA A 143 5.70 -11.36 -7.03
C ALA A 143 5.10 -12.76 -7.25
N TYR A 144 3.97 -13.06 -6.60
CA TYR A 144 3.27 -14.35 -6.67
C TYR A 144 1.89 -14.21 -7.33
N LYS A 145 1.78 -13.36 -8.36
CA LYS A 145 0.50 -12.97 -8.97
C LYS A 145 -0.32 -14.15 -9.49
N GLN A 146 0.34 -15.16 -10.06
CA GLN A 146 -0.35 -16.32 -10.63
C GLN A 146 -0.99 -17.15 -9.52
N ASP A 147 -0.25 -17.43 -8.45
CA ASP A 147 -0.74 -18.15 -7.28
C ASP A 147 -1.89 -17.40 -6.60
N TYR A 148 -1.80 -16.06 -6.52
CA TYR A 148 -2.86 -15.20 -6.02
C TYR A 148 -4.15 -15.35 -6.84
N TYR A 149 -4.06 -15.24 -8.17
CA TYR A 149 -5.23 -15.37 -9.04
C TYR A 149 -5.82 -16.78 -9.01
N ASP A 150 -4.99 -17.82 -8.97
CA ASP A 150 -5.44 -19.21 -8.88
C ASP A 150 -6.14 -19.49 -7.54
N ALA A 151 -5.59 -19.00 -6.43
CA ALA A 151 -6.21 -19.11 -5.11
C ALA A 151 -7.55 -18.33 -5.05
N LEU A 152 -7.60 -17.12 -5.61
CA LEU A 152 -8.82 -16.32 -5.69
C LEU A 152 -9.90 -17.02 -6.52
N LYS A 153 -9.51 -17.61 -7.66
CA LYS A 153 -10.41 -18.39 -8.53
C LYS A 153 -10.99 -19.60 -7.81
N GLN A 154 -10.18 -20.34 -7.05
CA GLN A 154 -10.64 -21.50 -6.27
C GLN A 154 -11.66 -21.08 -5.20
N ALA A 155 -11.42 -19.97 -4.51
CA ALA A 155 -12.35 -19.42 -3.53
C ALA A 155 -13.68 -18.98 -4.17
N GLN A 156 -13.62 -18.21 -5.27
CA GLN A 156 -14.81 -17.60 -5.88
C GLN A 156 -15.65 -18.59 -6.71
N GLN A 157 -15.03 -19.56 -7.38
CA GLN A 157 -15.74 -20.45 -8.31
C GLN A 157 -16.05 -21.83 -7.71
N LYS A 158 -15.26 -22.28 -6.73
CA LYS A 158 -15.41 -23.62 -6.14
C LYS A 158 -15.68 -23.59 -4.64
N LEU A 159 -15.78 -22.41 -4.04
CA LEU A 159 -15.92 -22.22 -2.59
C LEU A 159 -14.80 -22.92 -1.80
N ASN A 160 -13.64 -23.12 -2.44
CA ASN A 160 -12.46 -23.69 -1.81
C ASN A 160 -11.58 -22.57 -1.27
N TRP A 161 -11.79 -22.22 -0.01
CA TRP A 161 -11.16 -21.07 0.66
C TRP A 161 -9.73 -21.33 1.13
N LEU A 162 -9.36 -22.59 1.38
CA LEU A 162 -8.08 -22.96 1.98
C LEU A 162 -6.87 -22.42 1.20
N PRO A 163 -6.80 -22.51 -0.14
CA PRO A 163 -5.69 -21.94 -0.90
C PRO A 163 -5.52 -20.44 -0.69
N LEU A 164 -6.62 -19.68 -0.64
CA LEU A 164 -6.54 -18.23 -0.45
C LEU A 164 -6.14 -17.86 0.98
N ILE A 165 -6.64 -18.58 1.98
CA ILE A 165 -6.23 -18.39 3.39
C ILE A 165 -4.74 -18.69 3.55
N ALA A 166 -4.26 -19.80 2.95
CA ALA A 166 -2.85 -20.16 2.95
C ALA A 166 -2.01 -19.09 2.24
N PHE A 167 -2.44 -18.62 1.07
CA PHE A 167 -1.77 -17.55 0.32
C PHE A 167 -1.67 -16.26 1.15
N MET A 168 -2.75 -15.80 1.77
CA MET A 168 -2.75 -14.60 2.61
C MET A 168 -1.85 -14.76 3.84
N SER A 169 -1.80 -15.96 4.43
CA SER A 169 -0.88 -16.26 5.54
C SER A 169 0.58 -16.14 5.11
N GLN A 170 0.94 -16.73 3.95
CA GLN A 170 2.29 -16.63 3.40
C GLN A 170 2.64 -15.20 2.98
N ALA A 171 1.68 -14.45 2.43
CA ALA A 171 1.87 -13.05 2.11
C ALA A 171 2.20 -12.21 3.34
N ILE A 172 1.47 -12.40 4.45
CA ILE A 172 1.76 -11.72 5.73
C ILE A 172 3.16 -12.08 6.24
N ILE A 173 3.50 -13.38 6.28
CA ILE A 173 4.81 -13.85 6.74
C ILE A 173 5.93 -13.25 5.87
N GLY A 174 5.79 -13.34 4.55
CA GLY A 174 6.76 -12.82 3.59
C GLY A 174 6.93 -11.31 3.72
N THR A 175 5.84 -10.54 3.81
CA THR A 175 5.90 -9.09 3.99
C THR A 175 6.60 -8.70 5.31
N VAL A 176 6.36 -9.43 6.40
CA VAL A 176 7.07 -9.17 7.67
C VAL A 176 8.57 -9.50 7.58
N GLN A 177 8.93 -10.59 6.89
CA GLN A 177 10.34 -10.93 6.65
C GLN A 177 11.04 -9.90 5.76
N GLU A 178 10.34 -9.38 4.75
CA GLU A 178 10.83 -8.32 3.88
C GLU A 178 11.09 -7.03 4.67
N PHE A 179 10.17 -6.62 5.55
CA PHE A 179 10.39 -5.46 6.42
C PHE A 179 11.61 -5.62 7.34
N LYS A 180 11.83 -6.81 7.91
CA LYS A 180 13.03 -7.09 8.70
C LYS A 180 14.31 -6.98 7.87
N SER A 181 14.27 -7.43 6.62
CA SER A 181 15.40 -7.39 5.70
C SER A 181 15.73 -5.96 5.28
N VAL A 182 14.73 -5.17 4.88
CA VAL A 182 14.86 -3.75 4.54
C VAL A 182 15.43 -2.97 5.73
N ARG A 183 14.89 -3.19 6.94
CA ARG A 183 15.40 -2.54 8.15
C ARG A 183 16.88 -2.83 8.37
N LYS A 184 17.28 -4.11 8.32
CA LYS A 184 18.69 -4.50 8.47
C LYS A 184 19.58 -3.88 7.39
N ALA A 185 19.12 -3.82 6.14
CA ALA A 185 19.84 -3.19 5.04
C ALA A 185 20.03 -1.69 5.28
N THR A 186 18.99 -0.98 5.74
CA THR A 186 19.08 0.46 6.08
C THR A 186 19.98 0.74 7.28
N GLU A 187 19.98 -0.12 8.30
CA GLU A 187 20.88 -0.03 9.46
C GLU A 187 22.35 -0.21 9.02
N THR A 188 22.60 -1.17 8.13
CA THR A 188 23.94 -1.41 7.55
C THR A 188 24.38 -0.22 6.68
N LEU A 189 23.49 0.31 5.85
CA LEU A 189 23.76 1.47 5.00
C LEU A 189 24.11 2.70 5.83
N LYS A 190 23.43 2.92 6.96
CA LYS A 190 23.75 4.04 7.86
C LYS A 190 25.17 3.92 8.43
N VAL A 191 25.61 2.71 8.80
CA VAL A 191 26.98 2.46 9.25
C VAL A 191 27.98 2.77 8.14
N ASP A 192 27.71 2.32 6.91
CA ASP A 192 28.55 2.61 5.76
C ASP A 192 28.66 4.12 5.48
N TRP A 193 27.54 4.86 5.50
CA TRP A 193 27.53 6.32 5.36
C TRP A 193 28.36 7.04 6.42
N LEU A 194 28.36 6.56 7.66
CA LEU A 194 29.19 7.11 8.73
C LEU A 194 30.69 6.81 8.52
N SER A 195 31.05 5.77 7.78
CA SER A 195 32.44 5.46 7.43
C SER A 195 33.00 6.37 6.32
N ARG A 196 32.14 6.87 5.42
CA ARG A 196 32.54 7.74 4.30
C ARG A 196 32.97 9.13 4.75
N ARG A 197 32.45 9.61 5.88
CA ARG A 197 32.72 10.95 6.39
C ARG A 197 32.47 11.05 7.89
N SER A 198 33.41 11.70 8.59
CA SER A 198 33.20 12.12 9.98
C SER A 198 32.32 13.37 10.06
N TYR A 199 31.31 13.33 10.94
CA TYR A 199 30.41 14.44 11.20
C TYR A 199 30.57 14.93 12.64
N ARG A 200 30.54 16.25 12.84
CA ARG A 200 30.45 16.83 14.18
C ARG A 200 29.18 16.32 14.87
N LYS A 201 29.29 15.99 16.17
CA LYS A 201 28.14 15.64 17.02
C LYS A 201 27.03 16.69 16.88
N ASN A 202 25.79 16.22 16.72
CA ASN A 202 24.59 17.04 16.53
C ASN A 202 24.58 17.94 15.27
N SER A 203 25.50 17.74 14.32
CA SER A 203 25.47 18.47 13.05
C SER A 203 24.19 18.16 12.26
N ALA A 204 23.74 19.15 11.48
CA ALA A 204 22.59 18.98 10.60
C ALA A 204 22.78 17.82 9.61
N ALA A 205 23.99 17.62 9.08
CA ALA A 205 24.30 16.50 8.18
C ALA A 205 24.19 15.14 8.86
N LEU A 206 24.67 15.00 10.10
CA LEU A 206 24.53 13.75 10.87
C LEU A 206 23.06 13.43 11.14
N ARG A 207 22.28 14.42 11.57
CA ARG A 207 20.83 14.26 11.81
C ARG A 207 20.05 13.96 10.53
N ALA A 208 20.50 14.51 9.39
CA ALA A 208 19.89 14.25 8.10
C ALA A 208 20.02 12.79 7.65
N LEU A 209 21.03 12.03 8.10
CA LEU A 209 21.17 10.61 7.74
C LEU A 209 19.93 9.80 8.14
N ASP A 210 19.39 10.05 9.34
CA ASP A 210 18.15 9.42 9.81
C ASP A 210 16.94 9.83 8.95
N VAL A 211 16.83 11.12 8.65
CA VAL A 211 15.75 11.64 7.80
C VAL A 211 15.78 11.02 6.40
N LEU A 212 16.96 10.74 5.85
CA LEU A 212 17.10 10.19 4.51
C LEU A 212 16.73 8.71 4.40
N ILE A 213 16.75 7.96 5.51
CA ILE A 213 16.21 6.59 5.53
C ILE A 213 14.69 6.63 5.37
N ASP A 214 14.01 7.55 6.06
CA ASP A 214 12.54 7.69 6.01
C ASP A 214 12.04 8.49 4.80
N CYS A 215 12.83 9.46 4.35
CA CYS A 215 12.53 10.38 3.27
C CYS A 215 13.69 10.43 2.27
N PRO A 216 13.88 9.38 1.44
CA PRO A 216 15.00 9.27 0.52
C PRO A 216 14.95 10.29 -0.63
N VAL A 217 13.82 10.95 -0.85
CA VAL A 217 13.68 12.05 -1.81
C VAL A 217 13.21 13.28 -1.05
N ILE A 218 14.01 14.34 -1.06
CA ILE A 218 13.78 15.51 -0.21
C ILE A 218 14.23 16.81 -0.90
N THR A 219 13.55 17.91 -0.56
CA THR A 219 13.97 19.26 -0.94
C THR A 219 14.69 19.93 0.22
N ALA A 220 15.53 20.93 -0.06
CA ALA A 220 16.19 21.70 1.00
C ALA A 220 15.18 22.30 1.99
N THR A 221 14.08 22.89 1.49
CA THR A 221 13.04 23.46 2.35
C THR A 221 12.40 22.42 3.27
N ARG A 222 12.15 21.20 2.77
CA ARG A 222 11.57 20.12 3.58
C ARG A 222 12.56 19.62 4.63
N LEU A 223 13.83 19.43 4.27
CA LEU A 223 14.88 19.00 5.21
C LEU A 223 15.06 20.04 6.34
N GLY A 224 15.16 21.32 5.99
CA GLY A 224 15.30 22.40 6.97
C GLY A 224 14.14 22.46 7.96
N LYS A 225 12.90 22.22 7.49
CA LYS A 225 11.71 22.13 8.35
C LYS A 225 11.73 20.90 9.26
N ILE A 226 12.08 19.72 8.74
CA ILE A 226 12.12 18.49 9.54
C ILE A 226 13.18 18.57 10.64
N LEU A 227 14.35 19.16 10.32
CA LEU A 227 15.44 19.29 11.27
C LEU A 227 15.34 20.53 12.18
N ASP A 228 14.38 21.43 11.91
CA ASP A 228 14.23 22.72 12.57
C ASP A 228 15.55 23.53 12.57
N ILE A 229 16.07 23.82 11.37
CA ILE A 229 17.35 24.52 11.17
C ILE A 229 17.24 25.62 10.10
N SER A 230 18.18 26.56 10.14
CA SER A 230 18.26 27.65 9.18
C SER A 230 18.58 27.17 7.75
N ALA A 231 18.20 27.98 6.74
CA ALA A 231 18.51 27.69 5.35
C ALA A 231 20.03 27.57 5.07
N PRO A 232 20.92 28.41 5.64
CA PRO A 232 22.36 28.21 5.53
C PRO A 232 22.83 26.86 6.09
N ALA A 233 22.37 26.48 7.29
CA ALA A 233 22.73 25.19 7.90
C ALA A 233 22.25 23.99 7.06
N THR A 234 21.06 24.11 6.47
CA THR A 234 20.52 23.11 5.54
C THR A 234 21.39 22.98 4.28
N LYS A 235 21.79 24.11 3.69
CA LYS A 235 22.66 24.12 2.51
C LYS A 235 24.01 23.44 2.81
N THR A 236 24.66 23.82 3.91
CA THR A 236 25.91 23.18 4.35
C THR A 236 25.73 21.68 4.56
N ALA A 237 24.62 21.23 5.16
CA ALA A 237 24.35 19.81 5.35
C ALA A 237 24.23 19.05 4.02
N LEU A 238 23.46 19.59 3.07
CA LEU A 238 23.29 18.98 1.74
C LEU A 238 24.62 18.92 0.97
N GLU A 239 25.45 19.96 1.04
CA GLU A 239 26.79 19.96 0.45
C GLU A 239 27.68 18.87 1.05
N GLN A 240 27.64 18.69 2.38
CA GLN A 240 28.42 17.65 3.05
C GLN A 240 28.00 16.24 2.63
N LEU A 241 26.70 15.99 2.50
CA LEU A 241 26.13 14.71 2.11
C LEU A 241 26.37 14.38 0.63
N GLN A 242 26.30 15.38 -0.26
CA GLN A 242 26.68 15.19 -1.67
C GLN A 242 28.17 14.89 -1.82
N ALA A 243 29.03 15.61 -1.08
CA ALA A 243 30.46 15.35 -1.08
C ALA A 243 30.83 13.95 -0.56
N ALA A 244 29.98 13.35 0.28
CA ALA A 244 30.11 11.98 0.76
C ALA A 244 29.40 10.94 -0.15
N CYS A 245 28.91 11.36 -1.33
CA CYS A 245 28.15 10.53 -2.28
C CYS A 245 26.88 9.89 -1.69
N ILE A 246 26.31 10.50 -0.64
CA ILE A 246 25.07 10.03 0.01
C ILE A 246 23.84 10.60 -0.71
N LEU A 247 23.94 11.84 -1.18
CA LEU A 247 22.90 12.51 -1.93
C LEU A 247 23.34 12.82 -3.36
N VAL A 248 22.38 12.70 -4.28
CA VAL A 248 22.50 13.15 -5.66
C VAL A 248 21.36 14.12 -5.94
N GLU A 249 21.69 15.28 -6.50
CA GLU A 249 20.68 16.23 -6.95
C GLU A 249 20.13 15.82 -8.33
N ARG A 250 18.81 15.88 -8.51
CA ARG A 250 18.11 15.24 -9.63
C ARG A 250 17.50 16.20 -10.65
N THR A 251 17.36 17.47 -10.32
CA THR A 251 16.63 18.45 -11.14
C THR A 251 17.52 19.28 -12.07
N GLY A 252 18.77 19.54 -11.69
CA GLY A 252 19.64 20.50 -12.40
C GLY A 252 19.17 21.95 -12.28
N TYR A 253 18.18 22.25 -11.44
CA TYR A 253 17.58 23.58 -11.31
C TYR A 253 18.36 24.48 -10.36
N ALA A 254 18.26 25.79 -10.57
CA ALA A 254 18.82 26.79 -9.65
C ALA A 254 18.00 26.96 -8.35
N ARG A 255 16.70 26.65 -8.38
CA ARG A 255 15.77 26.73 -7.23
C ARG A 255 14.90 25.48 -7.16
N ASN A 256 14.31 25.23 -5.98
CA ASN A 256 13.46 24.05 -5.72
C ASN A 256 14.12 22.72 -6.06
N ARG A 257 15.44 22.62 -5.82
CA ARG A 257 16.24 21.42 -6.07
C ARG A 257 15.71 20.22 -5.30
N ILE A 258 15.64 19.08 -5.97
CA ILE A 258 15.28 17.79 -5.37
C ILE A 258 16.55 16.95 -5.24
N PHE A 259 16.79 16.49 -4.03
CA PHE A 259 17.89 15.60 -3.69
C PHE A 259 17.33 14.20 -3.43
N SER A 260 18.04 13.19 -3.90
CA SER A 260 17.70 11.79 -3.64
C SER A 260 18.87 11.06 -3.01
N ALA A 261 18.60 10.16 -2.07
CA ALA A 261 19.52 9.16 -1.55
C ALA A 261 19.40 7.87 -2.40
N PRO A 262 20.21 7.69 -3.46
CA PRO A 262 20.04 6.59 -4.42
C PRO A 262 20.12 5.21 -3.76
N GLU A 263 20.96 5.05 -2.75
CA GLU A 263 21.19 3.76 -2.09
C GLU A 263 19.99 3.32 -1.24
N VAL A 264 19.34 4.27 -0.55
CA VAL A 264 18.09 3.98 0.15
C VAL A 264 16.98 3.63 -0.85
N MET A 265 16.88 4.39 -1.95
CA MET A 265 15.92 4.08 -3.01
C MET A 265 16.17 2.69 -3.62
N ALA A 266 17.42 2.27 -3.79
CA ALA A 266 17.76 0.95 -4.28
C ALA A 266 17.29 -0.15 -3.32
N ILE A 267 17.43 0.05 -2.01
CA ILE A 267 16.91 -0.88 -1.00
C ILE A 267 15.38 -0.94 -1.03
N ILE A 268 14.68 0.19 -1.07
CA ILE A 268 13.21 0.25 -0.97
C ILE A 268 12.52 -0.18 -2.26
N ASN A 269 13.11 0.11 -3.43
CA ASN A 269 12.52 -0.21 -4.73
C ASN A 269 12.96 -1.59 -5.27
N ARG A 270 13.74 -2.36 -4.51
CA ARG A 270 14.13 -3.70 -4.95
C ARG A 270 12.88 -4.58 -5.12
N PRO A 271 12.86 -5.48 -6.12
CA PRO A 271 11.81 -6.48 -6.23
C PRO A 271 11.69 -7.33 -4.97
N PHE A 272 10.46 -7.75 -4.65
CA PHE A 272 10.18 -8.52 -3.46
C PHE A 272 10.97 -9.84 -3.45
N GLY A 273 11.68 -10.12 -2.35
CA GLY A 273 12.44 -11.36 -2.17
C GLY A 273 13.82 -11.39 -2.85
N GLU A 274 14.19 -10.37 -3.62
CA GLU A 274 15.57 -10.22 -4.10
C GLU A 274 16.48 -9.82 -2.93
N ARG A 275 17.71 -10.33 -2.89
CA ARG A 275 18.69 -10.03 -1.82
C ARG A 275 19.57 -8.85 -2.18
#